data_AF-A0A4U5UIV7-F1
#
_entry.id   AF-A0A4U5UIV7-F1
#
_cell.length_a   1.000
_cell.length_b   1.000
_cell.length_c   1.000
_cell.angle_alpha   90.00
_cell.angle_beta   90.00
_cell.angle_gamma   90.00
#
_symmetry.space_group_name_H-M   'P 1'
#
loop_
_entity.id
_entity.type
_entity.pdbx_description
1 polymer ?
#
loop_
_entity_poly.entity_id
_entity_poly.type
_entity_poly.pdbx_seq_one_letter_code
_entity_poly.pdbx_strand_id
1 'polypeptide(L)'
;MWRIVQRVTLADHHQSPEKEKKLVILTARVHPGESPASFICQGVIDFLVSQHPVAQILRDHVIFKIVPMLNPDGVYLGNYRCSLMGFDLNRHWQDPSPWAHPTLHAVKQLIVQMSQDPPVNPIRHTTHVWGSQMPVSMPILQPGSPVLLPSIHAHLTQRA
;
A
#
# COMPACT_ATOMS: atom_id res chain seq x y z
N MET A 1 3.74 13.44 -9.21
CA MET A 1 2.52 12.63 -9.45
C MET A 1 1.93 12.30 -8.08
N TRP A 2 0.81 12.92 -7.74
CA TRP A 2 0.34 13.08 -6.35
C TRP A 2 -0.13 11.75 -5.74
N ARG A 3 0.59 11.27 -4.72
CA ARG A 3 0.20 10.14 -3.86
C ARG A 3 -0.99 10.56 -2.97
N ILE A 4 -2.21 10.60 -3.50
CA ILE A 4 -3.42 10.80 -2.68
C ILE A 4 -4.13 9.46 -2.51
N VAL A 5 -3.42 8.51 -1.90
CA VAL A 5 -4.06 7.49 -1.07
C VAL A 5 -3.52 7.74 0.32
N GLN A 6 -4.11 8.72 1.02
CA GLN A 6 -3.85 8.87 2.44
C GLN A 6 -4.47 7.67 3.14
N ARG A 7 -3.65 6.65 3.38
CA ARG A 7 -4.00 5.51 4.22
C ARG A 7 -4.12 6.02 5.66
N VAL A 8 -5.33 6.34 6.10
CA VAL A 8 -5.59 6.53 7.53
C VAL A 8 -5.82 5.14 8.12
N THR A 9 -4.93 4.71 9.03
CA THR A 9 -5.10 3.51 9.84
C THR A 9 -5.37 3.96 11.26
N LEU A 10 -6.57 3.69 11.76
CA LEU A 10 -6.92 3.99 13.14
C LEU A 10 -6.87 2.66 13.92
N ALA A 11 -5.90 2.54 14.81
CA ALA A 11 -5.79 1.46 15.77
C ALA A 11 -5.13 2.01 17.04
N ASP A 12 -5.76 1.82 18.20
CA ASP A 12 -5.14 2.16 19.47
C ASP A 12 -4.05 1.12 19.80
N HIS A 13 -2.83 1.58 20.07
CA HIS A 13 -1.63 0.75 20.32
C HIS A 13 -1.57 0.17 21.74
N HIS A 14 -2.69 0.13 22.47
CA HIS A 14 -2.70 -0.49 23.78
C HIS A 14 -2.62 -2.02 23.61
N GLN A 15 -1.44 -2.57 23.91
CA GLN A 15 -1.12 -4.00 23.93
C GLN A 15 -2.21 -4.78 24.68
N SER A 16 -3.17 -5.28 23.92
CA SER A 16 -4.16 -6.25 24.34
C SER A 16 -3.89 -7.52 23.53
N PRO A 17 -3.84 -8.70 24.18
CA PRO A 17 -3.36 -9.91 23.55
C PRO A 17 -4.28 -10.32 22.40
N GLU A 18 -3.68 -10.53 21.22
CA GLU A 18 -4.07 -11.51 20.19
C GLU A 18 -5.56 -11.62 19.83
N LYS A 19 -6.33 -10.53 19.77
CA LYS A 19 -7.64 -10.57 19.11
C LYS A 19 -7.50 -10.21 17.63
N GLU A 20 -7.85 -11.17 16.79
CA GLU A 20 -8.14 -10.97 15.37
C GLU A 20 -9.11 -9.79 15.21
N LYS A 21 -8.59 -8.63 14.80
CA LYS A 21 -9.38 -7.44 14.54
C LYS A 21 -10.04 -7.56 13.17
N LYS A 22 -11.32 -7.20 13.08
CA LYS A 22 -12.02 -7.15 11.80
C LYS A 22 -11.47 -6.02 10.96
N LEU A 23 -11.33 -6.23 9.65
CA LEU A 23 -10.92 -5.18 8.72
C LEU A 23 -12.15 -4.58 8.02
N VAL A 24 -12.23 -3.25 8.00
CA VAL A 24 -13.21 -2.50 7.22
C VAL A 24 -12.46 -1.54 6.30
N ILE A 25 -12.71 -1.65 4.99
CA ILE A 25 -12.19 -0.73 3.98
C ILE A 25 -13.35 0.19 3.54
N LEU A 26 -13.17 1.49 3.69
CA LEU A 26 -14.14 2.50 3.30
C LEU A 26 -13.55 3.36 2.18
N THR A 27 -14.27 3.49 1.07
CA THR A 27 -13.87 4.34 -0.06
C THR A 27 -14.97 5.34 -0.35
N ALA A 28 -14.61 6.58 -0.67
CA ALA A 28 -15.57 7.63 -1.05
C ALA A 28 -15.16 8.33 -2.36
N ARG A 29 -16.12 9.07 -2.95
CA ARG A 29 -15.95 9.86 -4.19
C ARG A 29 -15.31 9.08 -5.34
N VAL A 30 -15.93 7.95 -5.72
CA VAL A 30 -15.61 7.27 -6.98
C VAL A 30 -16.12 8.08 -8.18
N HIS A 31 -17.34 8.60 -8.09
CA HIS A 31 -17.83 9.60 -9.01
C HIS A 31 -17.55 11.00 -8.44
N PRO A 32 -16.93 11.89 -9.24
CA PRO A 32 -16.55 13.20 -8.75
C PRO A 32 -17.70 14.10 -8.30
N GLY A 33 -18.86 14.04 -8.97
CA GLY A 33 -20.03 14.87 -8.71
C GLY A 33 -20.80 14.51 -7.44
N GLU A 34 -20.50 13.37 -6.82
CA GLU A 34 -21.14 12.91 -5.58
C GLU A 34 -20.52 13.59 -4.34
N SER A 35 -20.45 14.92 -4.34
CA SER A 35 -19.83 15.71 -3.26
C SER A 35 -20.33 15.38 -1.84
N PRO A 36 -21.59 14.99 -1.59
CA PRO A 36 -22.04 14.56 -0.25
C PRO A 36 -21.20 13.41 0.34
N ALA A 37 -20.64 12.53 -0.49
CA ALA A 37 -19.83 11.41 -0.04
C ALA A 37 -18.56 11.86 0.72
N SER A 38 -18.01 13.03 0.38
CA SER A 38 -16.86 13.59 1.10
C SER A 38 -17.24 14.04 2.52
N PHE A 39 -18.40 14.67 2.68
CA PHE A 39 -18.87 15.12 4.00
C PHE A 39 -19.20 13.94 4.91
N ILE A 40 -19.83 12.89 4.37
CA ILE A 40 -20.07 11.66 5.12
C ILE A 40 -18.74 11.00 5.51
N CYS A 41 -17.79 10.88 4.57
CA CYS A 41 -16.48 10.30 4.87
C CYS A 41 -15.72 11.11 5.94
N GLN A 42 -15.78 12.44 5.89
CA GLN A 42 -15.18 13.31 6.90
C GLN A 42 -15.84 13.07 8.27
N GLY A 43 -17.17 13.06 8.34
CA GLY A 43 -17.89 12.80 9.60
C GLY A 43 -17.59 11.42 10.19
N VAL A 44 -17.42 10.40 9.35
CA VAL A 44 -16.96 9.07 9.79
C VAL A 44 -15.55 9.14 10.38
N ILE A 45 -14.61 9.82 9.72
CA ILE A 45 -13.25 9.99 10.25
C ILE A 45 -13.29 10.75 11.58
N ASP A 46 -14.00 11.88 11.64
CA ASP A 46 -14.12 12.71 12.83
C ASP A 46 -14.69 11.93 14.01
N PHE A 47 -15.75 11.14 13.79
CA PHE A 47 -16.31 10.25 14.79
C PHE A 47 -15.28 9.19 15.23
N LEU A 48 -14.64 8.53 14.28
CA LEU A 48 -13.68 7.45 14.55
C LEU A 48 -12.39 7.94 15.21
N VAL A 49 -12.04 9.23 15.17
CA VAL A 49 -10.89 9.78 15.93
C VAL A 49 -11.31 10.45 17.24
N SER A 50 -12.61 10.61 17.47
CA SER A 50 -13.11 11.24 18.69
C SER A 50 -12.90 10.39 19.95
N GLN A 51 -13.12 11.02 21.10
CA GLN A 51 -13.15 10.38 22.42
C GLN A 51 -14.50 9.70 22.74
N HIS A 52 -15.39 9.58 21.76
CA HIS A 52 -16.68 8.94 21.98
C HIS A 52 -16.48 7.46 22.39
N PRO A 53 -17.15 6.95 23.44
CA PRO A 53 -16.92 5.58 23.92
C PRO A 53 -17.12 4.51 22.84
N VAL A 54 -18.12 4.69 21.98
CA VAL A 54 -18.34 3.78 20.83
C VAL A 54 -17.19 3.82 19.83
N ALA A 55 -16.59 4.99 19.58
CA ALA A 55 -15.45 5.11 18.67
C ALA A 55 -14.21 4.39 19.22
N GLN A 56 -13.97 4.48 20.53
CA GLN A 56 -12.91 3.72 21.22
C GLN A 56 -13.12 2.20 21.07
N ILE A 57 -14.33 1.71 21.39
CA ILE A 57 -14.68 0.29 21.23
C ILE A 57 -14.46 -0.18 19.79
N LEU A 58 -14.82 0.65 18.79
CA LEU A 58 -14.60 0.33 17.39
C LEU A 58 -13.11 0.24 17.05
N ARG A 59 -12.26 1.17 17.51
CA ARG A 59 -10.79 1.12 17.28
C ARG A 59 -10.12 -0.07 17.98
N ASP A 60 -10.69 -0.55 19.07
CA ASP A 60 -10.22 -1.74 19.77
C ASP A 60 -10.48 -3.03 18.99
N HIS A 61 -11.60 -3.11 18.25
CA HIS A 61 -12.06 -4.35 17.62
C HIS A 61 -11.95 -4.37 16.08
N VAL A 62 -11.81 -3.19 15.46
CA VAL A 62 -11.89 -3.01 14.01
C VAL A 62 -10.74 -2.15 13.53
N ILE A 63 -10.07 -2.61 12.48
CA ILE A 63 -9.10 -1.82 11.71
C ILE A 63 -9.85 -1.13 10.58
N PHE A 64 -9.85 0.19 10.56
CA PHE A 64 -10.40 0.97 9.45
C PHE A 64 -9.28 1.38 8.49
N LYS A 65 -9.47 1.11 7.19
CA LYS A 65 -8.66 1.67 6.10
C LYS A 65 -9.55 2.56 5.24
N ILE A 66 -9.33 3.85 5.32
CA ILE A 66 -10.22 4.83 4.69
C ILE A 66 -9.52 5.49 3.49
N VAL A 67 -10.21 5.53 2.35
CA VAL A 67 -9.82 6.25 1.13
C VAL A 67 -10.87 7.34 0.89
N PRO A 68 -10.61 8.58 1.34
CA PRO A 68 -11.63 9.64 1.35
C PRO A 68 -12.02 10.14 -0.05
N MET A 69 -11.17 9.88 -1.05
CA MET A 69 -11.43 10.29 -2.42
C MET A 69 -10.74 9.35 -3.41
N LEU A 70 -11.54 8.59 -4.16
CA LEU A 70 -11.03 7.64 -5.15
C LEU A 70 -10.75 8.31 -6.51
N ASN A 71 -11.39 9.44 -6.82
CA ASN A 71 -11.25 10.15 -8.09
C ASN A 71 -10.87 11.63 -7.91
N PRO A 72 -9.67 11.94 -7.37
CA PRO A 72 -9.25 13.32 -7.14
C PRO A 72 -9.14 14.14 -8.42
N ASP A 73 -8.67 13.55 -9.53
CA ASP A 73 -8.48 14.27 -10.79
C ASP A 73 -9.83 14.65 -11.42
N GLY A 74 -10.80 13.73 -11.43
CA GLY A 74 -12.15 14.04 -11.91
C GLY A 74 -12.85 15.11 -11.06
N VAL A 75 -12.56 15.17 -9.76
CA VAL A 75 -13.07 16.23 -8.87
C VAL A 75 -12.45 17.57 -9.21
N TYR A 76 -11.12 17.61 -9.36
CA TYR A 76 -10.39 18.82 -9.70
C TYR A 76 -10.89 19.44 -11.01
N LEU A 77 -11.21 18.61 -12.00
CA LEU A 77 -11.74 19.06 -13.30
C LEU A 77 -13.24 19.41 -13.29
N GLY A 78 -13.97 19.14 -12.21
CA GLY A 78 -15.41 19.35 -12.18
C GLY A 78 -16.21 18.35 -13.04
N ASN A 79 -15.66 17.15 -13.29
CA ASN A 79 -16.44 16.08 -13.90
C ASN A 79 -17.60 15.69 -12.99
N TYR A 80 -18.64 15.07 -13.55
CA TYR A 80 -19.73 14.51 -12.75
C TYR A 80 -19.49 13.03 -12.41
N ARG A 81 -19.19 12.21 -13.43
CA ARG A 81 -19.13 10.74 -13.28
C ARG A 81 -17.74 10.15 -13.48
N CYS A 82 -16.99 10.66 -14.46
CA CYS A 82 -15.80 9.99 -14.96
C CYS A 82 -14.49 10.53 -14.38
N SER A 83 -13.42 9.73 -14.49
CA SER A 83 -12.04 10.15 -14.25
C SER A 83 -11.56 11.18 -15.28
N LEU A 84 -10.33 11.65 -15.11
CA LEU A 84 -9.62 12.51 -16.07
C LEU A 84 -9.68 11.98 -17.51
N MET A 85 -9.59 10.66 -17.70
CA MET A 85 -9.55 10.01 -19.01
C MET A 85 -10.95 9.62 -19.53
N GLY A 86 -12.03 10.06 -18.87
CA GLY A 86 -13.40 9.75 -19.29
C GLY A 86 -13.92 8.38 -18.85
N PHE A 87 -13.18 7.63 -18.03
CA PHE A 87 -13.61 6.33 -17.52
C PHE A 87 -14.52 6.42 -16.29
N ASP A 88 -15.58 5.62 -16.26
CA ASP A 88 -16.33 5.34 -15.03
C ASP A 88 -15.54 4.32 -14.20
N LEU A 89 -14.86 4.80 -13.15
CA LEU A 89 -14.02 3.96 -12.30
C LEU A 89 -14.83 2.81 -11.65
N ASN A 90 -16.11 2.99 -11.39
CA ASN A 90 -16.95 1.95 -10.80
C ASN A 90 -17.38 0.86 -11.80
N ARG A 91 -16.80 0.84 -13.01
CA ARG A 91 -16.95 -0.21 -14.02
C ARG A 91 -15.65 -0.98 -14.28
N HIS A 92 -14.57 -0.64 -13.57
CA HIS A 92 -13.24 -1.20 -13.84
C HIS A 92 -12.61 -1.92 -12.64
N TRP A 93 -13.42 -2.34 -11.66
CA TRP A 93 -12.95 -3.12 -10.51
C TRP A 93 -12.36 -4.49 -10.92
N GLN A 94 -12.90 -5.12 -11.97
CA GLN A 94 -12.47 -6.46 -12.38
C GLN A 94 -11.03 -6.48 -12.91
N ASP A 95 -10.61 -5.46 -13.65
CA ASP A 95 -9.25 -5.34 -14.19
C ASP A 95 -8.84 -3.85 -14.32
N PRO A 96 -8.45 -3.19 -13.21
CA PRO A 96 -8.05 -1.80 -13.25
C PRO A 96 -6.63 -1.66 -13.79
N SER A 97 -6.46 -0.98 -14.92
CA SER A 97 -5.14 -0.58 -15.41
C SER A 97 -4.39 0.33 -14.40
N PRO A 98 -3.12 0.03 -14.04
CA PRO A 98 -2.31 0.90 -13.18
C PRO A 98 -2.00 2.26 -13.82
N TRP A 99 -2.11 2.36 -15.15
CA TRP A 99 -1.88 3.61 -15.89
C TRP A 99 -3.17 4.42 -16.05
N ALA A 100 -4.28 3.79 -16.45
CA ALA A 100 -5.54 4.50 -16.69
C ALA A 100 -6.38 4.71 -15.41
N HIS A 101 -6.27 3.79 -14.44
CA HIS A 101 -7.06 3.79 -13.20
C HIS A 101 -6.14 3.66 -11.96
N PRO A 102 -5.12 4.53 -11.80
CA PRO A 102 -4.07 4.36 -10.80
C PRO A 102 -4.61 4.27 -9.36
N THR A 103 -5.62 5.07 -9.03
CA THR A 103 -6.25 5.06 -7.70
C THR A 103 -7.03 3.78 -7.44
N LEU A 104 -7.85 3.34 -8.41
CA LEU A 104 -8.63 2.11 -8.34
C LEU A 104 -7.72 0.87 -8.26
N HIS A 105 -6.67 0.84 -9.07
CA HIS A 105 -5.66 -0.21 -9.04
C HIS A 105 -4.98 -0.27 -7.67
N ALA A 106 -4.52 0.85 -7.11
CA ALA A 106 -3.88 0.88 -5.80
C ALA A 106 -4.81 0.38 -4.67
N VAL A 107 -6.09 0.77 -4.70
CA VAL A 107 -7.08 0.30 -3.72
C VAL A 107 -7.37 -1.19 -3.89
N LYS A 108 -7.47 -1.69 -5.12
CA LYS A 108 -7.63 -3.13 -5.37
C LYS A 108 -6.44 -3.93 -4.84
N GLN A 109 -5.21 -3.47 -5.09
CA GLN A 109 -4.01 -4.11 -4.55
C GLN A 109 -4.01 -4.11 -3.01
N LEU A 110 -4.46 -3.02 -2.38
CA LEU A 110 -4.64 -2.98 -0.93
C LEU A 110 -5.67 -4.02 -0.45
N ILE A 111 -6.82 -4.13 -1.11
CA ILE A 111 -7.85 -5.13 -0.75
C ILE A 111 -7.31 -6.55 -0.90
N VAL A 112 -6.64 -6.85 -2.03
CA VAL A 112 -6.05 -8.17 -2.28
C VAL A 112 -5.00 -8.50 -1.23
N GLN A 113 -4.06 -7.60 -0.97
CA GLN A 113 -3.04 -7.75 0.07
C GLN A 113 -3.69 -8.09 1.42
N MET A 114 -4.68 -7.30 1.83
CA MET A 114 -5.34 -7.47 3.13
C MET A 114 -6.23 -8.73 3.20
N SER A 115 -6.67 -9.26 2.06
CA SER A 115 -7.44 -10.51 2.00
C SER A 115 -6.54 -11.75 2.06
N GLN A 116 -5.28 -11.62 1.64
CA GLN A 116 -4.28 -12.68 1.62
C GLN A 116 -3.44 -12.71 2.90
N ASP A 117 -3.33 -11.58 3.59
CA ASP A 117 -2.72 -11.50 4.91
C ASP A 117 -3.65 -12.20 5.94
N PRO A 118 -3.18 -13.22 6.68
CA PRO A 118 -3.94 -13.74 7.81
C PRO A 118 -4.21 -12.60 8.80
N PRO A 119 -5.30 -12.68 9.59
CA PRO A 119 -5.68 -11.65 10.56
C PRO A 119 -4.46 -11.21 11.35
N VAL A 120 -4.15 -9.92 11.23
CA VAL A 120 -2.89 -9.29 11.61
C VAL A 120 -2.37 -9.84 12.94
N ASN A 121 -1.37 -10.72 12.84
CA ASN A 121 -0.53 -11.10 13.97
C ASN A 121 0.44 -9.92 14.20
N PRO A 122 0.48 -9.25 15.36
CA PRO A 122 1.25 -8.01 15.53
C PRO A 122 2.77 -8.14 15.41
N ILE A 123 3.32 -9.32 15.14
CA ILE A 123 4.76 -9.56 15.12
C ILE A 123 5.21 -9.98 13.72
N ARG A 124 5.26 -9.01 12.80
CA ARG A 124 6.35 -8.95 11.83
C ARG A 124 7.03 -7.61 12.00
N HIS A 125 7.94 -7.53 12.97
CA HIS A 125 9.04 -6.60 12.88
C HIS A 125 9.85 -6.96 11.63
N THR A 126 9.43 -6.48 10.45
CA THR A 126 10.35 -6.34 9.32
C THR A 126 11.16 -5.08 9.58
N THR A 127 12.02 -5.15 10.59
CA THR A 127 13.16 -4.25 10.65
C THR A 127 14.05 -4.70 9.50
N HIS A 128 13.99 -4.01 8.35
CA HIS A 128 15.14 -3.98 7.47
C HIS A 128 16.25 -3.28 8.25
N VAL A 129 16.98 -4.04 9.06
CA VAL A 129 18.26 -3.61 9.61
C VAL A 129 19.21 -3.69 8.44
N TRP A 130 19.48 -2.57 7.79
CA TRP A 130 20.68 -2.44 6.97
C TRP A 130 21.86 -2.43 7.95
N GLY A 131 22.45 -3.59 8.20
CA GLY A 131 23.69 -3.71 8.96
C GLY A 131 23.63 -4.72 10.10
N SER A 132 24.03 -5.96 9.81
CA SER A 132 24.99 -6.74 10.61
C SER A 132 24.92 -8.22 10.23
N GLN A 133 25.76 -8.61 9.26
CA GLN A 133 26.55 -9.86 9.25
C GLN A 133 27.21 -10.02 7.88
N MET A 134 28.40 -9.46 7.75
CA MET A 134 29.39 -9.98 6.81
C MET A 134 30.14 -11.09 7.57
N PRO A 135 30.27 -12.32 7.04
CA PRO A 135 31.20 -13.29 7.62
C PRO A 135 32.63 -12.75 7.47
N VAL A 136 33.33 -12.69 8.61
CA VAL A 136 34.72 -12.27 8.70
C VAL A 136 35.60 -13.39 8.15
N SER A 137 36.25 -13.17 7.02
CA SER A 137 37.49 -13.85 6.63
C SER A 137 38.12 -13.11 5.44
N MET A 138 39.06 -12.20 5.75
CA MET A 138 40.01 -11.67 4.78
C MET A 138 41.26 -12.55 4.75
N PRO A 139 41.80 -12.91 3.58
CA PRO A 139 43.22 -13.19 3.43
C PRO A 139 44.00 -11.87 3.27
N ILE A 140 45.09 -11.74 4.03
CA ILE A 140 46.01 -10.61 4.00
C ILE A 140 46.83 -10.67 2.69
N LEU A 141 46.68 -9.67 1.82
CA LEU A 141 47.55 -9.45 0.65
C LEU A 141 48.62 -8.42 1.01
N GLN A 142 49.89 -8.82 0.94
CA GLN A 142 51.05 -7.94 1.08
C GLN A 142 51.25 -7.10 -0.21
N PRO A 143 51.84 -5.89 -0.12
CA PRO A 143 51.97 -4.99 -1.26
C PRO A 143 53.11 -5.44 -2.19
N GLY A 144 52.83 -5.69 -3.48
CA GLY A 144 53.86 -5.81 -4.52
C GLY A 144 53.69 -6.88 -5.61
N SER A 145 52.50 -7.16 -6.14
CA SER A 145 52.36 -8.11 -7.28
C SER A 145 51.54 -7.54 -8.44
N PRO A 146 51.96 -7.75 -9.70
CA PRO A 146 51.38 -7.11 -10.88
C PRO A 146 50.04 -7.73 -11.29
N VAL A 147 49.15 -6.89 -11.81
CA VAL A 147 47.81 -7.27 -12.31
C VAL A 147 47.95 -8.02 -13.64
N LEU A 148 47.57 -9.30 -13.66
CA LEU A 148 47.36 -10.06 -14.91
C LEU A 148 45.89 -9.98 -15.31
N LEU A 149 45.62 -9.39 -16.47
CA LEU A 149 44.31 -9.39 -17.13
C LEU A 149 43.95 -10.81 -17.61
N PRO A 150 42.72 -11.31 -17.43
CA PRO A 150 42.33 -12.61 -17.92
C PRO A 150 42.01 -12.57 -19.44
N SER A 151 42.65 -13.48 -20.18
CA SER A 151 42.36 -13.75 -21.59
C SER A 151 41.04 -14.49 -21.76
N ILE A 152 40.23 -14.03 -22.72
CA ILE A 152 38.97 -14.66 -23.12
C ILE A 152 39.29 -15.89 -23.98
N HIS A 153 38.77 -17.06 -23.64
CA HIS A 153 38.72 -18.22 -24.54
C HIS A 153 37.26 -18.60 -24.79
N ALA A 154 36.86 -18.53 -26.06
CA ALA A 154 35.58 -19.02 -26.55
C ALA A 154 35.65 -20.54 -26.76
N HIS A 155 34.63 -21.26 -26.34
CA HIS A 155 34.44 -22.67 -26.73
C HIS A 155 33.09 -22.82 -27.46
N LEU A 156 33.21 -23.08 -28.76
CA LEU A 156 32.16 -23.56 -29.64
C LEU A 156 32.02 -25.07 -29.45
N THR A 157 30.81 -25.55 -29.15
CA THR A 157 30.49 -26.98 -29.25
C THR A 157 29.53 -27.19 -30.41
N GLN A 158 30.05 -27.74 -31.51
CA GLN A 158 29.27 -28.48 -32.51
C GLN A 158 29.31 -29.97 -32.16
N ARG A 159 28.19 -30.66 -32.44
CA ARG A 159 28.01 -32.09 -32.78
C ARG A 159 26.53 -32.41 -32.51
N ALA A 160 25.82 -33.22 -33.27
CA ALA A 160 26.00 -33.85 -34.59
C ALA A 160 24.57 -34.27 -35.01
#